data_AF-A0AAE2JTI0-F1
#
_entry.id   AF-A0AAE2JTI0-F1
#
_cell.length_a   1.000
_cell.length_b   1.000
_cell.length_c   1.000
_cell.angle_alpha   90.00
_cell.angle_beta   90.00
_cell.angle_gamma   90.00
#
_symmetry.space_group_name_H-M   'P 1'
#
loop_
_entity.id
_entity.type
_entity.pdbx_description
1 polymer ?
#
loop_
_entity_poly.entity_id
_entity_poly.type
_entity_poly.pdbx_seq_one_letter_code
_entity_poly.pdbx_strand_id
1 'polypeptide(L)'
;MKKLLAFLSSFGLITTSSLLVISCKSNNITAVRKEKDNKEKQIDSTPPSDQPQEDETKKEKPSGSGNSSPDTTPQTQNKHNQEKPKPKRQATEEEKKKLETIFKEHENAFGTFHTYKDVVDQLLVYANEKGLKDITLVDGINENEYLKEDKDGKGENIVKLKLYESDVTFKPKKVLKDEVKAIYSEDKKKIKQIGYEKILNEGIRIKKITELIEEVPVHLPLKITSLSKVFSKSKITTVRNLDKWNTKNIKSMFFVFENAENFNQDISSWYTSNVTNMSGMFWDATQFNKPLNEWKVHNVVDMEGMFAGASSFNQNLNKWEATSLENMEQMFWGASKFNGNISTWNVSNVKTLHNTFAGATSFNQDISNWNFTNNCTSNVKTMQGTFSRANKFSYNLTRWNVEKVTIAKDFNKEIQSTLGKDKLPKFTVPITYS
;
A
#
# COMPACT_ATOMS: atom_id res chain seq x y z
N MET A 1 -35.29 1.73 -48.88
CA MET A 1 -34.28 2.68 -49.39
C MET A 1 -32.91 2.11 -49.06
N LYS A 2 -32.24 1.46 -50.03
CA LYS A 2 -31.03 1.97 -50.72
C LYS A 2 -29.95 2.39 -49.71
N LYS A 3 -28.96 1.54 -49.43
CA LYS A 3 -27.68 1.30 -50.17
C LYS A 3 -26.53 1.97 -49.37
N LEU A 4 -25.50 1.21 -48.94
CA LEU A 4 -24.17 1.06 -49.62
C LEU A 4 -23.27 2.28 -49.27
N LEU A 5 -22.02 2.24 -48.79
CA LEU A 5 -20.78 1.45 -48.97
C LEU A 5 -19.91 1.67 -47.70
N ALA A 6 -19.19 0.68 -47.15
CA ALA A 6 -17.94 0.04 -47.58
C ALA A 6 -16.65 0.75 -47.10
N PHE A 7 -15.87 -0.05 -46.35
CA PHE A 7 -14.42 -0.12 -46.21
C PHE A 7 -13.56 0.79 -47.11
N LEU A 8 -12.56 1.44 -46.50
CA LEU A 8 -11.16 1.30 -46.90
C LEU A 8 -10.22 1.67 -45.74
N SER A 9 -9.10 0.96 -45.76
CA SER A 9 -8.08 0.76 -44.76
C SER A 9 -7.01 1.87 -44.69
N SER A 10 -6.28 1.81 -43.58
CA SER A 10 -4.82 2.00 -43.46
C SER A 10 -4.28 3.33 -42.93
N PHE A 11 -3.18 3.16 -42.18
CA PHE A 11 -2.25 4.10 -41.57
C PHE A 11 -2.62 4.62 -40.17
N GLY A 12 -1.82 4.13 -39.22
CA GLY A 12 -2.01 4.31 -37.80
C GLY A 12 -1.67 5.70 -37.30
N LEU A 13 -2.17 5.95 -36.09
CA LEU A 13 -1.52 6.83 -35.14
C LEU A 13 -1.45 6.05 -33.84
N ILE A 14 -0.24 5.56 -33.57
CA ILE A 14 0.21 5.27 -32.22
C ILE A 14 0.04 6.60 -31.48
N THR A 15 -1.00 6.76 -30.67
CA THR A 15 -0.98 7.79 -29.65
C THR A 15 -0.06 7.28 -28.56
N THR A 16 1.24 7.49 -28.77
CA THR A 16 2.14 7.68 -27.63
C THR A 16 1.56 8.87 -26.88
N SER A 17 0.78 8.61 -25.83
CA SER A 17 0.69 9.58 -24.74
C SER A 17 2.11 9.72 -24.25
N SER A 18 2.80 10.72 -24.79
CA SER A 18 4.03 11.26 -24.26
C SER A 18 3.70 11.68 -22.83
N LEU A 19 3.90 10.74 -21.90
CA LEU A 19 4.26 11.04 -20.54
C LEU A 19 5.48 11.95 -20.67
N LEU A 20 5.23 13.26 -20.64
CA LEU A 20 6.26 14.24 -20.36
C LEU A 20 6.63 14.04 -18.89
N VAL A 21 7.32 12.94 -18.60
CA VAL A 21 8.18 12.86 -17.45
C VAL A 21 9.28 13.85 -17.76
N ILE A 22 9.15 15.06 -17.21
CA ILE A 22 10.28 15.97 -17.12
C ILE A 22 11.28 15.26 -16.20
N SER A 23 12.16 14.50 -16.83
CA SER A 23 13.31 13.88 -16.20
C SER A 23 14.26 15.02 -15.83
N CYS A 24 14.25 15.44 -14.57
CA CYS A 24 15.29 16.29 -14.02
C CYS A 24 16.57 15.47 -13.86
N LYS A 25 17.31 15.28 -14.96
CA LYS A 25 18.69 14.77 -14.91
C LYS A 25 19.58 15.84 -14.28
N SER A 26 20.32 15.43 -13.24
CA SER A 26 21.37 16.22 -12.62
C SER A 26 22.49 16.53 -13.62
N ASN A 27 22.94 17.78 -13.67
CA ASN A 27 24.29 18.14 -14.09
C ASN A 27 24.71 19.39 -13.31
N ASN A 28 25.60 19.21 -12.34
CA ASN A 28 26.92 19.88 -12.27
C ASN A 28 27.47 19.84 -10.85
N ILE A 29 28.47 18.98 -10.67
CA ILE A 29 29.53 19.15 -9.68
C ILE A 29 30.53 20.12 -10.32
N THR A 30 30.71 21.29 -9.74
CA THR A 30 31.88 22.13 -10.03
C THR A 30 32.75 22.17 -8.79
N ALA A 31 33.91 21.54 -8.92
CA ALA A 31 35.01 21.58 -7.97
C ALA A 31 35.50 23.01 -7.75
N VAL A 32 35.76 23.37 -6.49
CA VAL A 32 36.67 24.47 -6.16
C VAL A 32 37.88 23.85 -5.48
N ARG A 33 39.00 23.83 -6.22
CA ARG A 33 40.33 23.54 -5.70
C ARG A 33 41.25 24.62 -6.27
N LYS A 34 41.70 25.53 -5.40
CA LYS A 34 43.05 26.12 -5.35
C LYS A 34 43.06 27.24 -4.32
N GLU A 35 43.79 27.02 -3.23
CA GLU A 35 44.87 27.91 -2.82
C GLU A 35 45.87 27.06 -2.02
N LYS A 36 47.11 27.04 -2.50
CA LYS A 36 48.30 26.54 -1.81
C LYS A 36 49.10 27.77 -1.42
N ASP A 37 49.53 27.81 -0.18
CA ASP A 37 50.83 28.24 0.34
C ASP A 37 50.68 28.42 1.86
N ASN A 38 51.62 28.14 2.75
CA ASN A 38 52.87 27.40 2.78
C ASN A 38 53.26 27.42 4.27
N LYS A 39 53.70 26.30 4.86
CA LYS A 39 54.83 26.22 5.82
C LYS A 39 54.93 24.83 6.46
N GLU A 40 56.11 24.27 6.22
CA GLU A 40 56.66 23.03 6.74
C GLU A 40 56.71 22.98 8.28
N LYS A 41 56.54 21.78 8.83
CA LYS A 41 57.57 21.13 9.65
C LYS A 41 57.29 19.63 9.79
N GLN A 42 58.28 18.83 9.39
CA GLN A 42 58.44 17.40 9.68
C GLN A 42 58.26 17.11 11.18
N ILE A 43 57.73 15.93 11.52
CA ILE A 43 58.48 14.90 12.25
C ILE A 43 57.89 13.51 11.93
N ASP A 44 58.85 12.61 11.77
CA ASP A 44 58.89 11.19 11.49
C ASP A 44 58.05 10.27 12.42
N SER A 45 57.47 9.21 11.86
CA SER A 45 57.64 7.81 12.30
C SER A 45 56.56 6.89 11.71
N THR A 46 57.00 5.84 11.03
CA THR A 46 56.21 4.64 10.67
C THR A 46 57.03 3.40 11.12
N PRO A 47 56.49 2.17 11.02
CA PRO A 47 55.87 1.36 12.08
C PRO A 47 56.74 0.14 12.47
N PRO A 48 56.16 -0.89 13.11
CA PRO A 48 56.28 -2.24 12.52
C PRO A 48 54.92 -2.98 12.54
N SER A 49 54.50 -3.66 11.47
CA SER A 49 54.95 -4.99 11.02
C SER A 49 54.81 -6.06 12.10
N ASP A 50 53.87 -7.01 11.89
CA ASP A 50 54.15 -8.45 11.99
C ASP A 50 52.96 -9.27 11.44
N GLN A 51 53.21 -9.99 10.35
CA GLN A 51 52.61 -11.30 10.06
C GLN A 51 53.65 -12.37 10.40
N PRO A 52 53.24 -13.64 10.56
CA PRO A 52 53.64 -14.58 9.50
C PRO A 52 52.61 -15.68 9.15
N GLN A 53 52.61 -16.04 7.85
CA GLN A 53 52.66 -17.38 7.20
C GLN A 53 51.67 -18.48 7.65
N GLU A 54 51.18 -19.45 6.87
CA GLU A 54 51.25 -19.99 5.50
C GLU A 54 50.05 -20.99 5.45
N ASP A 55 49.44 -21.43 4.34
CA ASP A 55 50.03 -22.33 3.35
C ASP A 55 49.07 -22.52 2.16
N GLU A 56 49.66 -22.78 0.98
CA GLU A 56 49.02 -22.98 -0.32
C GLU A 56 48.51 -24.43 -0.51
N THR A 57 47.59 -24.64 -1.45
CA THR A 57 47.82 -25.63 -2.53
C THR A 57 46.91 -25.39 -3.73
N LYS A 58 47.56 -25.18 -4.88
CA LYS A 58 47.03 -25.13 -6.25
C LYS A 58 46.86 -26.54 -6.84
N LYS A 59 46.03 -26.64 -7.89
CA LYS A 59 46.33 -27.33 -9.18
C LYS A 59 45.16 -27.06 -10.16
N GLU A 60 45.31 -26.18 -11.14
CA GLU A 60 45.93 -26.35 -12.47
C GLU A 60 44.93 -26.74 -13.59
N LYS A 61 44.83 -25.82 -14.56
CA LYS A 61 44.35 -25.99 -15.94
C LYS A 61 45.46 -26.63 -16.79
N PRO A 62 45.15 -27.16 -17.97
CA PRO A 62 45.39 -26.41 -19.24
C PRO A 62 44.25 -26.67 -20.26
N SER A 63 44.06 -26.06 -21.44
CA SER A 63 44.49 -24.87 -22.20
C SER A 63 44.14 -25.18 -23.67
N GLY A 64 43.87 -24.18 -24.53
CA GLY A 64 43.79 -24.36 -26.00
C GLY A 64 42.59 -23.62 -26.62
N SER A 65 42.72 -22.32 -26.92
CA SER A 65 43.07 -21.71 -28.24
C SER A 65 41.95 -21.82 -29.28
N GLY A 66 41.50 -20.79 -29.98
CA GLY A 66 41.95 -19.41 -30.10
C GLY A 66 41.01 -18.58 -31.01
N ASN A 67 41.36 -17.29 -31.14
CA ASN A 67 41.07 -16.30 -32.19
C ASN A 67 39.69 -16.24 -32.88
N SER A 68 38.97 -15.12 -32.72
CA SER A 68 38.96 -13.98 -33.68
C SER A 68 37.72 -13.08 -33.49
N SER A 69 37.94 -11.77 -33.35
CA SER A 69 36.96 -10.65 -33.41
C SER A 69 36.32 -10.48 -34.81
N PRO A 70 35.38 -9.53 -35.05
CA PRO A 70 34.46 -8.78 -34.18
C PRO A 70 32.98 -8.78 -34.67
N ASP A 71 32.12 -8.11 -33.91
CA ASP A 71 30.90 -7.41 -34.35
C ASP A 71 29.69 -8.25 -34.82
N THR A 72 28.64 -8.30 -33.99
CA THR A 72 27.24 -8.10 -34.42
C THR A 72 26.30 -8.06 -33.20
N THR A 73 25.42 -7.07 -33.23
CA THR A 73 24.24 -6.79 -32.42
C THR A 73 23.50 -8.05 -31.91
N PRO A 74 23.03 -8.12 -30.64
CA PRO A 74 22.17 -9.23 -30.23
C PRO A 74 20.76 -9.03 -30.81
N GLN A 75 20.43 -9.81 -31.85
CA GLN A 75 19.04 -10.09 -32.20
C GLN A 75 18.36 -10.83 -31.05
N THR A 76 17.24 -10.27 -30.62
CA THR A 76 16.30 -10.82 -29.64
C THR A 76 15.76 -12.17 -30.13
N GLN A 77 16.29 -13.28 -29.59
CA GLN A 77 15.59 -14.56 -29.68
C GLN A 77 14.39 -14.55 -28.74
N ASN A 78 13.21 -14.37 -29.32
CA ASN A 78 11.93 -14.77 -28.74
C ASN A 78 11.98 -16.27 -28.42
N LYS A 79 12.38 -16.63 -27.20
CA LYS A 79 12.02 -17.94 -26.62
C LYS A 79 10.55 -17.89 -26.25
N HIS A 80 9.73 -18.34 -27.19
CA HIS A 80 8.38 -18.81 -26.89
C HIS A 80 8.51 -19.94 -25.86
N ASN A 81 8.26 -19.62 -24.59
CA ASN A 81 8.00 -20.62 -23.56
C ASN A 81 6.70 -21.32 -23.96
N GLN A 82 6.79 -22.37 -24.76
CA GLN A 82 5.72 -23.35 -24.85
C GLN A 82 5.69 -24.09 -23.51
N GLU A 83 4.75 -23.71 -22.63
CA GLU A 83 4.36 -24.57 -21.51
C GLU A 83 4.04 -25.95 -22.07
N LYS A 84 4.75 -26.97 -21.59
CA LYS A 84 4.40 -28.37 -21.88
C LYS A 84 2.91 -28.58 -21.52
N PRO A 85 2.12 -29.27 -22.37
CA PRO A 85 0.73 -29.57 -22.04
C PRO A 85 0.66 -30.26 -20.68
N LYS A 86 -0.09 -29.69 -19.74
CA LYS A 86 -0.36 -30.35 -18.45
C LYS A 86 -1.02 -31.71 -18.76
N PRO A 87 -0.62 -32.80 -18.09
CA PRO A 87 -1.21 -34.11 -18.32
C PRO A 87 -2.71 -34.05 -17.98
N LYS A 88 -3.55 -34.27 -19.00
CA LYS A 88 -5.00 -34.40 -18.87
C LYS A 88 -5.31 -35.68 -18.09
N ARG A 89 -5.66 -35.54 -16.82
CA ARG A 89 -6.04 -36.67 -15.95
C ARG A 89 -7.37 -36.41 -15.28
N GLN A 90 -8.01 -37.48 -14.82
CA GLN A 90 -9.18 -37.39 -13.94
C GLN A 90 -8.75 -37.03 -12.51
N ALA A 91 -9.62 -36.33 -11.79
CA ALA A 91 -9.47 -36.11 -10.35
C ALA A 91 -9.67 -37.43 -9.59
N THR A 92 -8.82 -37.67 -8.60
CA THR A 92 -9.01 -38.80 -7.68
C THR A 92 -10.21 -38.53 -6.76
N GLU A 93 -10.80 -39.58 -6.18
CA GLU A 93 -11.91 -39.44 -5.22
C GLU A 93 -11.51 -38.63 -3.98
N GLU A 94 -10.25 -38.73 -3.54
CA GLU A 94 -9.74 -37.92 -2.44
C GLU A 94 -9.73 -36.43 -2.79
N GLU A 95 -9.31 -36.08 -4.00
CA GLU A 95 -9.30 -34.70 -4.49
C GLU A 95 -10.71 -34.12 -4.62
N LYS A 96 -11.66 -34.91 -5.14
CA LYS A 96 -13.07 -34.53 -5.20
C LYS A 96 -13.64 -34.26 -3.81
N LYS A 97 -13.38 -35.15 -2.84
CA LYS A 97 -13.82 -34.99 -1.44
C LYS A 97 -13.24 -33.75 -0.77
N LYS A 98 -11.96 -33.43 -1.02
CA LYS A 98 -11.34 -32.18 -0.55
C LYS A 98 -12.07 -30.96 -1.13
N LEU A 99 -12.39 -30.99 -2.43
CA LEU A 99 -13.11 -29.90 -3.08
C LEU A 99 -14.56 -29.75 -2.58
N GLU A 100 -15.27 -30.85 -2.36
CA GLU A 100 -16.61 -30.85 -1.76
C GLU A 100 -16.61 -30.25 -0.35
N THR A 101 -15.55 -30.49 0.43
CA THR A 101 -15.40 -29.86 1.76
C THR A 101 -15.29 -28.34 1.63
N ILE A 102 -14.46 -27.84 0.69
CA ILE A 102 -14.34 -26.41 0.39
C ILE A 102 -15.68 -25.84 -0.06
N PHE A 103 -16.39 -26.53 -0.96
CA PHE A 103 -17.72 -26.11 -1.42
C PHE A 103 -18.68 -25.97 -0.24
N LYS A 104 -18.66 -26.91 0.70
CA LYS A 104 -19.54 -26.86 1.86
C LYS A 104 -19.21 -25.70 2.80
N GLU A 105 -17.93 -25.44 3.04
CA GLU A 105 -17.46 -24.34 3.88
C GLU A 105 -17.83 -22.96 3.30
N HIS A 106 -17.88 -22.84 1.97
CA HIS A 106 -18.08 -21.57 1.27
C HIS A 106 -19.43 -21.47 0.52
N GLU A 107 -20.40 -22.32 0.83
CA GLU A 107 -21.70 -22.34 0.16
C GLU A 107 -22.51 -21.04 0.32
N ASN A 108 -22.16 -20.18 1.29
CA ASN A 108 -22.82 -18.89 1.53
C ASN A 108 -21.91 -17.68 1.26
N ALA A 109 -20.75 -17.90 0.61
CA ALA A 109 -19.70 -16.88 0.49
C ALA A 109 -19.88 -15.94 -0.70
N PHE A 110 -21.03 -15.96 -1.38
CA PHE A 110 -21.25 -15.23 -2.62
C PHE A 110 -22.59 -14.47 -2.65
N GLY A 111 -22.57 -13.26 -3.17
CA GLY A 111 -23.74 -12.40 -3.43
C GLY A 111 -23.93 -12.11 -4.91
N THR A 112 -25.03 -11.47 -5.29
CA THR A 112 -25.44 -11.22 -6.71
C THR A 112 -24.43 -10.46 -7.56
N PHE A 113 -23.47 -9.79 -6.94
CA PHE A 113 -22.41 -9.04 -7.61
C PHE A 113 -21.19 -9.87 -7.99
N HIS A 114 -21.19 -11.16 -7.67
CA HIS A 114 -20.18 -12.11 -8.15
C HIS A 114 -20.63 -12.70 -9.48
N THR A 115 -19.68 -12.85 -10.39
CA THR A 115 -19.86 -13.67 -11.59
C THR A 115 -19.45 -15.12 -11.33
N TYR A 116 -19.75 -16.02 -12.26
CA TYR A 116 -19.20 -17.39 -12.22
C TYR A 116 -17.67 -17.40 -12.20
N LYS A 117 -17.02 -16.49 -12.93
CA LYS A 117 -15.57 -16.31 -12.85
C LYS A 117 -15.11 -15.95 -11.44
N ASP A 118 -15.77 -14.99 -10.79
CA ASP A 118 -15.41 -14.57 -9.43
C ASP A 118 -15.53 -15.75 -8.44
N VAL A 119 -16.54 -16.61 -8.61
CA VAL A 119 -16.71 -17.82 -7.80
C VAL A 119 -15.53 -18.77 -7.98
N VAL A 120 -15.12 -19.04 -9.22
CA VAL A 120 -13.98 -19.93 -9.51
C VAL A 120 -12.68 -19.36 -8.97
N ASP A 121 -12.40 -18.08 -9.26
CA ASP A 121 -11.20 -17.40 -8.80
C ASP A 121 -11.09 -17.45 -7.26
N GLN A 122 -12.21 -17.28 -6.54
CA GLN A 122 -12.24 -17.34 -5.09
C GLN A 122 -12.08 -18.77 -4.55
N LEU A 123 -12.73 -19.77 -5.16
CA LEU A 123 -12.61 -21.17 -4.76
C LEU A 123 -11.19 -21.71 -5.00
N LEU A 124 -10.53 -21.26 -6.07
CA LEU A 124 -9.13 -21.57 -6.37
C LEU A 124 -8.19 -21.15 -5.24
N VAL A 125 -8.45 -20.04 -4.54
CA VAL A 125 -7.65 -19.61 -3.39
C VAL A 125 -7.62 -20.70 -2.31
N TYR A 126 -8.79 -21.21 -1.94
CA TYR A 126 -8.93 -22.25 -0.91
C TYR A 126 -8.45 -23.62 -1.39
N ALA A 127 -8.71 -23.95 -2.66
CA ALA A 127 -8.31 -25.20 -3.28
C ALA A 127 -6.79 -25.37 -3.35
N ASN A 128 -6.07 -24.31 -3.73
CA ASN A 128 -4.61 -24.33 -3.83
C ASN A 128 -3.95 -24.66 -2.47
N GLU A 129 -4.50 -24.22 -1.35
CA GLU A 129 -3.99 -24.57 -0.01
C GLU A 129 -4.17 -26.05 0.34
N LYS A 130 -5.18 -26.69 -0.23
CA LYS A 130 -5.40 -28.14 -0.09
C LYS A 130 -4.65 -28.95 -1.15
N GLY A 131 -3.78 -28.32 -1.93
CA GLY A 131 -3.01 -28.95 -3.00
C GLY A 131 -3.82 -29.25 -4.26
N LEU A 132 -5.05 -28.76 -4.35
CA LEU A 132 -5.90 -28.91 -5.54
C LEU A 132 -5.57 -27.80 -6.53
N LYS A 133 -5.33 -28.18 -7.79
CA LYS A 133 -5.02 -27.26 -8.88
C LYS A 133 -5.97 -27.51 -10.04
N ASP A 134 -5.96 -26.59 -11.00
CA ASP A 134 -6.68 -26.75 -12.28
C ASP A 134 -8.20 -26.88 -12.12
N ILE A 135 -8.77 -25.97 -11.33
CA ILE A 135 -10.22 -25.78 -11.25
C ILE A 135 -10.61 -24.70 -12.26
N THR A 136 -11.43 -25.07 -13.23
CA THR A 136 -11.92 -24.15 -14.27
C THR A 136 -13.43 -24.25 -14.40
N LEU A 137 -14.05 -23.29 -15.08
CA LEU A 137 -15.43 -23.46 -15.56
C LEU A 137 -15.47 -24.56 -16.63
N VAL A 138 -16.61 -25.25 -16.74
CA VAL A 138 -16.89 -26.12 -17.89
C VAL A 138 -17.01 -25.27 -19.15
N ASP A 139 -16.55 -25.82 -20.28
CA ASP A 139 -16.56 -25.15 -21.59
C ASP A 139 -17.97 -24.69 -21.99
N GLY A 140 -18.07 -23.50 -22.59
CA GLY A 140 -19.32 -22.91 -23.07
C GLY A 140 -20.15 -22.18 -22.00
N ILE A 141 -19.70 -22.14 -20.75
CA ILE A 141 -20.32 -21.31 -19.70
C ILE A 141 -19.88 -19.85 -19.86
N ASN A 142 -20.83 -18.92 -19.79
CA ASN A 142 -20.52 -17.50 -19.72
C ASN A 142 -19.92 -17.15 -18.36
N GLU A 143 -18.61 -16.98 -18.30
CA GLU A 143 -17.88 -16.67 -17.06
C GLU A 143 -18.29 -15.33 -16.43
N ASN A 144 -18.84 -14.41 -17.24
CA ASN A 144 -19.25 -13.07 -16.81
C ASN A 144 -20.73 -13.01 -16.38
N GLU A 145 -21.44 -14.14 -16.39
CA GLU A 145 -22.80 -14.21 -15.86
C GLU A 145 -22.78 -14.01 -14.35
N TYR A 146 -23.62 -13.08 -13.88
CA TYR A 146 -23.80 -12.79 -12.46
C TYR A 146 -24.69 -13.83 -11.78
N LEU A 147 -24.40 -14.10 -10.50
CA LEU A 147 -25.27 -14.92 -9.68
C LEU A 147 -26.66 -14.28 -9.52
N LYS A 148 -27.69 -15.11 -9.60
CA LYS A 148 -29.09 -14.72 -9.37
C LYS A 148 -29.40 -14.75 -7.88
N GLU A 149 -30.28 -13.87 -7.44
CA GLU A 149 -30.72 -13.83 -6.05
C GLU A 149 -31.44 -15.14 -5.68
N ASP A 150 -31.03 -15.77 -4.58
CA ASP A 150 -31.60 -17.00 -4.04
C ASP A 150 -31.57 -16.95 -2.50
N LYS A 151 -32.60 -16.32 -1.92
CA LYS A 151 -32.74 -16.10 -0.48
C LYS A 151 -33.07 -17.38 0.29
N ASP A 152 -33.81 -18.27 -0.35
CA ASP A 152 -34.39 -19.47 0.24
C ASP A 152 -33.50 -20.70 0.01
N GLY A 153 -32.54 -20.62 -0.90
CA GLY A 153 -31.65 -21.71 -1.26
C GLY A 153 -32.33 -22.77 -2.11
N LYS A 154 -33.08 -22.32 -3.12
CA LYS A 154 -33.78 -23.19 -4.09
C LYS A 154 -32.83 -23.83 -5.09
N GLY A 155 -31.57 -23.38 -5.14
CA GLY A 155 -30.56 -23.90 -6.05
C GLY A 155 -30.61 -23.24 -7.42
N GLU A 156 -31.01 -21.95 -7.46
CA GLU A 156 -31.09 -21.14 -8.69
C GLU A 156 -29.72 -20.95 -9.36
N ASN A 157 -28.65 -21.08 -8.58
CA ASN A 157 -27.27 -20.91 -9.02
C ASN A 157 -26.56 -22.26 -9.07
N ILE A 158 -26.13 -22.65 -10.28
CA ILE A 158 -25.38 -23.88 -10.52
C ILE A 158 -24.09 -23.53 -11.26
N VAL A 159 -22.96 -23.61 -10.57
CA VAL A 159 -21.65 -23.34 -11.15
C VAL A 159 -21.01 -24.69 -11.50
N LYS A 160 -21.00 -25.04 -12.78
CA LYS A 160 -20.37 -26.27 -13.25
C LYS A 160 -18.89 -26.03 -13.52
N LEU A 161 -18.07 -26.90 -12.95
CA LEU A 161 -16.62 -26.76 -12.89
C LEU A 161 -15.96 -28.04 -13.41
N LYS A 162 -14.71 -27.91 -13.81
CA LYS A 162 -13.80 -29.02 -13.99
C LYS A 162 -12.74 -28.97 -12.90
N LEU A 163 -12.46 -30.10 -12.28
CA LEU A 163 -11.24 -30.33 -11.51
C LEU A 163 -10.38 -31.27 -12.35
N TYR A 164 -9.34 -30.72 -12.99
CA TYR A 164 -8.66 -31.37 -14.11
C TYR A 164 -9.66 -31.72 -15.23
N GLU A 165 -9.85 -32.99 -15.60
CA GLU A 165 -10.83 -33.43 -16.59
C GLU A 165 -12.11 -34.01 -15.97
N SER A 166 -12.30 -33.89 -14.65
CA SER A 166 -13.50 -34.37 -13.96
C SER A 166 -14.52 -33.25 -13.74
N ASP A 167 -15.76 -33.46 -14.18
CA ASP A 167 -16.86 -32.54 -13.93
C ASP A 167 -17.26 -32.57 -12.45
N VAL A 168 -17.37 -31.39 -11.86
CA VAL A 168 -17.86 -31.16 -10.49
C VAL A 168 -18.82 -29.98 -10.49
N THR A 169 -19.70 -29.89 -9.50
CA THR A 169 -20.70 -28.82 -9.45
C THR A 169 -20.71 -28.16 -8.08
N PHE A 170 -20.58 -26.84 -8.09
CA PHE A 170 -20.77 -26.01 -6.91
C PHE A 170 -22.15 -25.35 -6.97
N LYS A 171 -22.90 -25.43 -5.86
CA LYS A 171 -24.21 -24.80 -5.73
C LYS A 171 -24.19 -23.90 -4.49
N PRO A 172 -24.07 -22.57 -4.68
CA PRO A 172 -24.28 -21.63 -3.58
C PRO A 172 -25.62 -21.91 -2.91
N LYS A 173 -25.61 -22.03 -1.58
CA LYS A 173 -26.81 -22.30 -0.79
C LYS A 173 -27.67 -21.06 -0.65
N LYS A 174 -27.08 -19.87 -0.48
CA LYS A 174 -27.81 -18.60 -0.45
C LYS A 174 -27.01 -17.56 -1.22
N VAL A 175 -27.71 -16.81 -2.07
CA VAL A 175 -27.14 -15.66 -2.78
C VAL A 175 -28.01 -14.46 -2.49
N LEU A 176 -27.48 -13.51 -1.73
CA LEU A 176 -28.19 -12.30 -1.36
C LEU A 176 -27.85 -11.16 -2.31
N LYS A 177 -28.81 -10.26 -2.49
CA LYS A 177 -28.62 -9.05 -3.29
C LYS A 177 -27.58 -8.15 -2.62
N ASP A 178 -26.48 -7.89 -3.33
CA ASP A 178 -25.42 -6.95 -2.94
C ASP A 178 -24.81 -7.20 -1.55
N GLU A 179 -24.96 -8.42 -1.01
CA GLU A 179 -24.52 -8.78 0.34
C GLU A 179 -23.98 -10.22 0.41
N VAL A 180 -22.99 -10.41 1.29
CA VAL A 180 -22.59 -11.69 1.87
C VAL A 180 -22.68 -11.56 3.40
N LYS A 181 -23.37 -12.49 4.06
CA LYS A 181 -23.52 -12.45 5.52
C LYS A 181 -22.28 -12.98 6.22
N ALA A 182 -21.94 -12.36 7.35
CA ALA A 182 -20.90 -12.87 8.22
C ALA A 182 -21.38 -14.12 8.97
N ILE A 183 -20.47 -15.07 9.17
CA ILE A 183 -20.68 -16.25 10.02
C ILE A 183 -19.63 -16.21 11.12
N TYR A 184 -20.07 -16.30 12.37
CA TYR A 184 -19.21 -16.24 13.55
C TYR A 184 -19.13 -17.62 14.24
N SER A 185 -18.13 -17.81 15.09
CA SER A 185 -18.17 -18.82 16.16
C SER A 185 -19.27 -18.51 17.16
N GLU A 186 -19.65 -19.51 17.96
CA GLU A 186 -20.70 -19.38 18.97
C GLU A 186 -20.38 -18.31 20.03
N ASP A 187 -19.11 -18.22 20.44
CA ASP A 187 -18.59 -17.20 21.36
C ASP A 187 -18.44 -15.80 20.71
N LYS A 188 -18.71 -15.68 19.40
CA LYS A 188 -18.55 -14.46 18.60
C LYS A 188 -17.16 -13.84 18.62
N LYS A 189 -16.11 -14.60 18.97
CA LYS A 189 -14.71 -14.15 18.95
C LYS A 189 -13.99 -14.45 17.64
N LYS A 190 -14.55 -15.31 16.81
CA LYS A 190 -13.94 -15.75 15.54
C LYS A 190 -14.91 -15.53 14.39
N ILE A 191 -14.40 -15.00 13.29
CA ILE A 191 -15.13 -14.93 12.03
C ILE A 191 -14.81 -16.20 11.22
N LYS A 192 -15.83 -17.01 10.94
CA LYS A 192 -15.74 -18.18 10.05
C LYS A 192 -15.91 -17.79 8.59
N GLN A 193 -16.79 -16.82 8.32
CA GLN A 193 -16.99 -16.22 7.00
C GLN A 193 -17.09 -14.70 7.15
N ILE A 194 -16.27 -13.96 6.40
CA ILE A 194 -16.33 -12.49 6.38
C ILE A 194 -17.63 -12.06 5.72
N GLY A 195 -18.37 -11.16 6.37
CA GLY A 195 -19.54 -10.51 5.79
C GLY A 195 -19.14 -9.21 5.09
N TYR A 196 -19.68 -8.98 3.91
CA TYR A 196 -19.35 -7.82 3.08
C TYR A 196 -20.53 -7.42 2.20
N GLU A 197 -20.52 -6.19 1.72
CA GLU A 197 -21.60 -5.62 0.92
C GLU A 197 -21.05 -4.79 -0.22
N LYS A 198 -21.76 -4.81 -1.34
CA LYS A 198 -21.52 -3.92 -2.47
C LYS A 198 -22.30 -2.63 -2.23
N ILE A 199 -21.58 -1.52 -2.25
CA ILE A 199 -22.13 -0.19 -2.07
C ILE A 199 -21.98 0.56 -3.36
N LEU A 200 -23.08 1.18 -3.78
CA LEU A 200 -23.11 2.01 -4.97
C LEU A 200 -22.05 3.11 -4.84
N ASN A 201 -21.14 3.18 -5.81
CA ASN A 201 -20.03 4.15 -5.90
C ASN A 201 -18.91 4.04 -4.85
N GLU A 202 -19.01 3.17 -3.84
CA GLU A 202 -17.93 2.95 -2.83
C GLU A 202 -17.21 1.60 -2.99
N GLY A 203 -17.68 0.74 -3.90
CA GLY A 203 -17.10 -0.57 -4.15
C GLY A 203 -17.65 -1.64 -3.21
N ILE A 204 -16.83 -2.62 -2.84
CA ILE A 204 -17.24 -3.74 -1.98
C ILE A 204 -16.48 -3.65 -0.68
N ARG A 205 -17.19 -3.43 0.43
CA ARG A 205 -16.61 -3.26 1.76
C ARG A 205 -16.96 -4.40 2.68
N ILE A 206 -16.04 -4.75 3.56
CA ILE A 206 -16.34 -5.62 4.70
C ILE A 206 -17.28 -4.88 5.66
N LYS A 207 -18.28 -5.57 6.19
CA LYS A 207 -19.14 -5.00 7.23
C LYS A 207 -18.33 -4.82 8.51
N LYS A 208 -18.59 -3.72 9.24
CA LYS A 208 -17.89 -3.45 10.51
C LYS A 208 -17.89 -4.70 11.39
N ILE A 209 -16.71 -5.07 11.87
CA ILE A 209 -16.50 -6.21 12.74
C ILE A 209 -16.74 -5.78 14.20
N THR A 210 -17.18 -6.71 15.04
CA THR A 210 -17.36 -6.45 16.48
C THR A 210 -16.03 -6.12 17.15
N GLU A 211 -16.08 -5.38 18.26
CA GLU A 211 -14.88 -4.88 18.94
C GLU A 211 -14.05 -5.98 19.63
N LEU A 212 -14.51 -7.23 19.62
CA LEU A 212 -13.95 -8.36 20.37
C LEU A 212 -13.46 -9.52 19.48
N ILE A 213 -13.30 -9.33 18.17
CA ILE A 213 -12.79 -10.39 17.28
C ILE A 213 -11.30 -10.64 17.51
N GLU A 214 -11.00 -11.89 17.83
CA GLU A 214 -9.65 -12.41 18.08
C GLU A 214 -9.09 -13.18 16.87
N GLU A 215 -9.94 -13.56 15.90
CA GLU A 215 -9.54 -14.34 14.73
C GLU A 215 -10.40 -14.04 13.51
N VAL A 216 -9.73 -13.90 12.37
CA VAL A 216 -10.34 -13.81 11.04
C VAL A 216 -9.92 -14.99 10.16
N PRO A 217 -10.67 -15.28 9.08
CA PRO A 217 -10.21 -16.22 8.06
C PRO A 217 -8.87 -15.78 7.49
N VAL A 218 -8.05 -16.76 7.10
CA VAL A 218 -6.72 -16.53 6.52
C VAL A 218 -6.80 -15.71 5.23
N HIS A 219 -7.80 -15.99 4.39
CA HIS A 219 -7.99 -15.28 3.13
C HIS A 219 -9.02 -14.17 3.26
N LEU A 220 -8.63 -13.01 2.75
CA LEU A 220 -9.55 -11.93 2.44
C LEU A 220 -10.28 -12.24 1.12
N PRO A 221 -11.62 -12.09 1.02
CA PRO A 221 -12.32 -12.32 -0.24
C PRO A 221 -11.80 -11.39 -1.34
N LEU A 222 -11.57 -11.95 -2.54
CA LEU A 222 -10.87 -11.26 -3.63
C LEU A 222 -11.61 -10.00 -4.11
N LYS A 223 -12.93 -9.95 -3.98
CA LYS A 223 -13.75 -8.83 -4.43
C LYS A 223 -13.75 -7.65 -3.47
N ILE A 224 -13.23 -7.78 -2.26
CA ILE A 224 -13.15 -6.66 -1.32
C ILE A 224 -12.22 -5.58 -1.89
N THR A 225 -12.73 -4.35 -1.94
CA THR A 225 -11.97 -3.16 -2.33
C THR A 225 -11.83 -2.15 -1.20
N SER A 226 -12.51 -2.35 -0.07
CA SER A 226 -12.50 -1.41 1.05
C SER A 226 -12.47 -2.14 2.39
N LEU A 227 -11.54 -1.68 3.25
CA LEU A 227 -11.46 -2.05 4.67
C LEU A 227 -12.05 -0.95 5.57
N SER A 228 -12.86 -0.03 5.04
CA SER A 228 -13.33 1.12 5.78
C SER A 228 -14.00 0.73 7.10
N LYS A 229 -13.49 1.25 8.22
CA LYS A 229 -14.02 1.07 9.58
C LYS A 229 -14.09 -0.38 10.09
N VAL A 230 -13.39 -1.32 9.45
CA VAL A 230 -13.54 -2.75 9.74
C VAL A 230 -13.20 -3.09 11.20
N PHE A 231 -12.14 -2.50 11.76
CA PHE A 231 -11.72 -2.70 13.16
C PHE A 231 -11.82 -1.42 14.01
N SER A 232 -12.64 -0.44 13.58
CA SER A 232 -12.86 0.79 14.35
C SER A 232 -13.46 0.46 15.73
N LYS A 233 -12.83 0.99 16.78
CA LYS A 233 -13.11 0.76 18.21
C LYS A 233 -12.81 -0.65 18.70
N SER A 234 -12.01 -1.42 17.96
CA SER A 234 -11.56 -2.74 18.41
C SER A 234 -10.83 -2.64 19.76
N LYS A 235 -11.18 -3.53 20.68
CA LYS A 235 -10.58 -3.61 22.02
C LYS A 235 -9.44 -4.62 22.10
N ILE A 236 -9.21 -5.35 21.00
CA ILE A 236 -8.24 -6.44 20.90
C ILE A 236 -6.88 -5.91 20.43
N THR A 237 -5.80 -6.40 21.06
CA THR A 237 -4.42 -6.04 20.70
C THR A 237 -3.94 -6.71 19.42
N THR A 238 -4.29 -7.99 19.23
CA THR A 238 -3.90 -8.81 18.08
C THR A 238 -5.05 -9.69 17.60
N VAL A 239 -5.29 -9.68 16.29
CA VAL A 239 -6.27 -10.52 15.61
C VAL A 239 -5.52 -11.60 14.82
N ARG A 240 -5.75 -12.86 15.15
CA ARG A 240 -5.08 -13.99 14.50
C ARG A 240 -5.42 -14.04 13.01
N ASN A 241 -4.41 -14.31 12.20
CA ASN A 241 -4.43 -14.36 10.73
C ASN A 241 -4.60 -13.03 9.99
N LEU A 242 -4.75 -11.90 10.71
CA LEU A 242 -4.89 -10.59 10.08
C LEU A 242 -3.66 -10.18 9.25
N ASP A 243 -2.48 -10.60 9.69
CA ASP A 243 -1.19 -10.45 9.02
C ASP A 243 -1.10 -11.20 7.68
N LYS A 244 -1.97 -12.20 7.46
CA LYS A 244 -1.98 -13.05 6.26
C LYS A 244 -2.88 -12.51 5.16
N TRP A 245 -3.67 -11.47 5.43
CA TRP A 245 -4.58 -10.91 4.44
C TRP A 245 -3.84 -10.35 3.23
N ASN A 246 -4.19 -10.84 2.05
CA ASN A 246 -3.75 -10.25 0.79
C ASN A 246 -4.60 -9.01 0.47
N THR A 247 -4.10 -7.83 0.82
CA THR A 247 -4.81 -6.55 0.63
C THR A 247 -4.58 -5.91 -0.74
N LYS A 248 -4.05 -6.63 -1.74
CA LYS A 248 -3.70 -6.04 -3.06
C LYS A 248 -4.86 -5.36 -3.79
N ASN A 249 -6.10 -5.76 -3.51
CA ASN A 249 -7.30 -5.21 -4.16
C ASN A 249 -7.91 -4.02 -3.38
N ILE A 250 -7.36 -3.70 -2.20
CA ILE A 250 -7.87 -2.63 -1.34
C ILE A 250 -7.51 -1.27 -1.93
N LYS A 251 -8.53 -0.41 -2.01
CA LYS A 251 -8.45 0.99 -2.44
C LYS A 251 -8.66 1.96 -1.28
N SER A 252 -9.42 1.58 -0.25
CA SER A 252 -9.69 2.41 0.93
C SER A 252 -9.36 1.68 2.23
N MET A 253 -8.57 2.34 3.07
CA MET A 253 -8.23 1.98 4.45
C MET A 253 -8.74 3.05 5.44
N PHE A 254 -9.81 3.76 5.07
CA PHE A 254 -10.46 4.78 5.89
C PHE A 254 -10.84 4.26 7.28
N PHE A 255 -10.33 4.87 8.34
CA PHE A 255 -10.68 4.55 9.74
C PHE A 255 -10.58 3.07 10.12
N VAL A 256 -9.69 2.26 9.50
CA VAL A 256 -9.63 0.81 9.76
C VAL A 256 -9.48 0.50 11.25
N PHE A 257 -8.59 1.19 11.96
CA PHE A 257 -8.28 1.02 13.39
C PHE A 257 -8.55 2.29 14.21
N GLU A 258 -9.46 3.14 13.74
CA GLU A 258 -9.91 4.33 14.46
C GLU A 258 -10.41 3.94 15.87
N ASN A 259 -9.94 4.60 16.93
CA ASN A 259 -10.22 4.33 18.34
C ASN A 259 -9.91 2.87 18.77
N ALA A 260 -9.08 2.13 18.03
CA ALA A 260 -8.62 0.82 18.46
C ALA A 260 -7.43 0.97 19.42
N GLU A 261 -7.69 1.52 20.61
CA GLU A 261 -6.66 2.01 21.54
C GLU A 261 -5.59 0.95 21.86
N ASN A 262 -5.99 -0.32 22.00
CA ASN A 262 -5.10 -1.43 22.35
C ASN A 262 -4.39 -2.06 21.14
N PHE A 263 -4.76 -1.71 19.91
CA PHE A 263 -4.25 -2.37 18.71
C PHE A 263 -2.76 -2.04 18.50
N ASN A 264 -1.94 -3.08 18.42
CA ASN A 264 -0.50 -2.94 18.20
C ASN A 264 0.08 -4.18 17.49
N GLN A 265 -0.67 -4.74 16.55
CA GLN A 265 -0.24 -5.89 15.75
C GLN A 265 0.56 -5.42 14.53
N ASP A 266 1.58 -6.20 14.15
CA ASP A 266 2.33 -5.96 12.92
C ASP A 266 1.44 -6.27 11.69
N ILE A 267 1.33 -5.28 10.81
CA ILE A 267 0.60 -5.33 9.53
C ILE A 267 1.47 -4.83 8.37
N SER A 268 2.80 -4.85 8.55
CA SER A 268 3.77 -4.45 7.53
C SER A 268 3.68 -5.28 6.25
N SER A 269 3.12 -6.49 6.33
CA SER A 269 2.87 -7.40 5.19
C SER A 269 1.75 -6.96 4.25
N TRP A 270 0.91 -6.00 4.64
CA TRP A 270 -0.20 -5.54 3.81
C TRP A 270 0.29 -4.83 2.55
N TYR A 271 -0.28 -5.21 1.41
CA TYR A 271 -0.12 -4.51 0.14
C TYR A 271 -0.93 -3.21 0.15
N THR A 272 -0.26 -2.08 -0.03
CA THR A 272 -0.90 -0.75 -0.02
C THR A 272 -0.80 -0.01 -1.36
N SER A 273 -0.17 -0.59 -2.38
CA SER A 273 0.13 0.10 -3.64
C SER A 273 -1.11 0.60 -4.39
N ASN A 274 -2.28 0.00 -4.17
CA ASN A 274 -3.53 0.38 -4.81
C ASN A 274 -4.44 1.26 -3.92
N VAL A 275 -3.99 1.57 -2.70
CA VAL A 275 -4.77 2.38 -1.74
C VAL A 275 -4.67 3.85 -2.11
N THR A 276 -5.82 4.52 -2.15
CA THR A 276 -5.93 5.96 -2.42
C THR A 276 -6.36 6.77 -1.20
N ASN A 277 -7.01 6.14 -0.22
CA ASN A 277 -7.46 6.78 1.02
C ASN A 277 -7.01 5.98 2.24
N MET A 278 -6.28 6.63 3.15
CA MET A 278 -5.85 6.12 4.45
C MET A 278 -6.30 7.04 5.61
N SER A 279 -7.29 7.92 5.38
CA SER A 279 -7.70 8.92 6.36
C SER A 279 -8.12 8.24 7.68
N GLY A 280 -7.55 8.72 8.77
CA GLY A 280 -7.81 8.27 10.13
C GLY A 280 -7.54 6.80 10.40
N MET A 281 -6.75 6.11 9.56
CA MET A 281 -6.53 4.66 9.69
C MET A 281 -6.15 4.23 11.13
N PHE A 282 -5.37 5.03 11.84
CA PHE A 282 -4.94 4.81 13.23
C PHE A 282 -5.34 5.96 14.17
N TRP A 283 -6.39 6.70 13.83
CA TRP A 283 -6.88 7.80 14.67
C TRP A 283 -7.19 7.27 16.08
N ASP A 284 -6.61 7.84 17.13
CA ASP A 284 -6.71 7.42 18.53
C ASP A 284 -6.34 5.94 18.79
N ALA A 285 -5.56 5.30 17.91
CA ALA A 285 -4.95 3.99 18.18
C ALA A 285 -3.72 4.15 19.09
N THR A 286 -3.96 4.51 20.35
CA THR A 286 -2.95 5.05 21.28
C THR A 286 -1.73 4.15 21.51
N GLN A 287 -1.89 2.83 21.43
CA GLN A 287 -0.79 1.86 21.60
C GLN A 287 -0.07 1.48 20.29
N PHE A 288 -0.57 1.90 19.12
CA PHE A 288 -0.02 1.46 17.84
C PHE A 288 1.39 2.03 17.63
N ASN A 289 2.37 1.15 17.47
CA ASN A 289 3.77 1.51 17.21
C ASN A 289 4.49 0.38 16.46
N LYS A 290 4.01 0.03 15.27
CA LYS A 290 4.60 -1.01 14.40
C LYS A 290 5.15 -0.43 13.12
N PRO A 291 6.22 -1.03 12.55
CA PRO A 291 6.88 -0.50 11.37
C PRO A 291 5.94 -0.50 10.17
N LEU A 292 5.87 0.64 9.47
CA LEU A 292 5.08 0.83 8.25
C LEU A 292 5.94 1.31 7.06
N ASN A 293 7.25 1.40 7.24
CA ASN A 293 8.15 2.04 6.27
C ASN A 293 8.18 1.33 4.90
N GLU A 294 7.84 0.04 4.84
CA GLU A 294 7.79 -0.72 3.57
C GLU A 294 6.50 -0.54 2.77
N TRP A 295 5.49 0.13 3.34
CA TRP A 295 4.25 0.43 2.61
C TRP A 295 4.51 1.32 1.40
N LYS A 296 3.81 1.02 0.30
CA LYS A 296 3.82 1.79 -0.93
C LYS A 296 2.63 2.74 -0.93
N VAL A 297 2.90 4.04 -0.81
CA VAL A 297 1.86 5.09 -0.66
C VAL A 297 1.80 6.06 -1.84
N HIS A 298 2.42 5.73 -2.98
CA HIS A 298 2.50 6.60 -4.15
C HIS A 298 1.15 6.95 -4.79
N ASN A 299 0.12 6.13 -4.56
CA ASN A 299 -1.25 6.38 -5.02
C ASN A 299 -2.16 6.99 -3.93
N VAL A 300 -1.67 7.15 -2.70
CA VAL A 300 -2.48 7.69 -1.60
C VAL A 300 -2.64 9.19 -1.78
N VAL A 301 -3.90 9.63 -1.85
CA VAL A 301 -4.29 11.04 -2.01
C VAL A 301 -4.65 11.66 -0.67
N ASP A 302 -5.24 10.86 0.23
CA ASP A 302 -5.76 11.34 1.51
C ASP A 302 -5.20 10.53 2.70
N MET A 303 -4.52 11.23 3.60
CA MET A 303 -4.03 10.73 4.89
C MET A 303 -4.49 11.62 6.05
N GLU A 304 -5.60 12.34 5.91
CA GLU A 304 -6.15 13.17 6.98
C GLU A 304 -6.26 12.40 8.29
N GLY A 305 -5.63 12.91 9.35
CA GLY A 305 -5.68 12.35 10.68
C GLY A 305 -5.19 10.90 10.81
N MET A 306 -4.41 10.38 9.85
CA MET A 306 -4.04 8.95 9.84
C MET A 306 -3.43 8.46 11.16
N PHE A 307 -2.64 9.29 11.84
CA PHE A 307 -2.04 9.03 13.15
C PHE A 307 -2.47 10.06 14.22
N ALA A 308 -3.57 10.79 14.00
CA ALA A 308 -4.11 11.69 15.01
C ALA A 308 -4.36 10.93 16.32
N GLY A 309 -3.86 11.40 17.46
CA GLY A 309 -4.01 10.76 18.76
C GLY A 309 -3.29 9.43 18.96
N ALA A 310 -2.55 8.92 17.95
CA ALA A 310 -1.72 7.71 18.05
C ALA A 310 -0.46 7.99 18.90
N SER A 311 -0.65 8.23 20.19
CA SER A 311 0.33 8.82 21.10
C SER A 311 1.60 8.00 21.27
N SER A 312 1.57 6.69 21.02
CA SER A 312 2.76 5.83 21.07
C SER A 312 3.52 5.70 19.75
N PHE A 313 2.96 6.17 18.63
CA PHE A 313 3.53 5.97 17.31
C PHE A 313 4.83 6.77 17.15
N ASN A 314 5.94 6.09 16.83
CA ASN A 314 7.25 6.71 16.62
C ASN A 314 8.12 5.89 15.65
N GLN A 315 7.59 5.63 14.45
CA GLN A 315 8.29 4.86 13.42
C GLN A 315 8.78 5.77 12.29
N ASN A 316 9.94 5.44 11.72
CA ASN A 316 10.43 6.11 10.52
C ASN A 316 9.53 5.78 9.32
N LEU A 317 9.24 6.80 8.51
CA LEU A 317 8.41 6.71 7.30
C LEU A 317 9.15 7.28 6.07
N ASN A 318 10.48 7.29 6.12
CA ASN A 318 11.34 7.92 5.12
C ASN A 318 11.42 7.16 3.78
N LYS A 319 10.86 5.94 3.69
CA LYS A 319 10.74 5.19 2.43
C LYS A 319 9.41 5.43 1.71
N TRP A 320 8.51 6.21 2.30
CA TRP A 320 7.23 6.55 1.68
C TRP A 320 7.43 7.54 0.54
N GLU A 321 7.08 7.11 -0.67
CA GLU A 321 7.00 7.97 -1.86
C GLU A 321 5.58 8.56 -1.94
N ALA A 322 5.30 9.63 -1.20
CA ALA A 322 3.95 10.23 -1.11
C ALA A 322 3.59 11.16 -2.29
N THR A 323 3.89 10.77 -3.53
CA THR A 323 3.81 11.66 -4.70
C THR A 323 2.41 12.15 -5.07
N SER A 324 1.35 11.42 -4.69
CA SER A 324 -0.04 11.79 -4.96
C SER A 324 -0.75 12.46 -3.76
N LEU A 325 -0.04 12.66 -2.65
CA LEU A 325 -0.63 13.14 -1.40
C LEU A 325 -1.14 14.58 -1.54
N GLU A 326 -2.43 14.78 -1.32
CA GLU A 326 -3.08 16.10 -1.36
C GLU A 326 -3.57 16.56 0.01
N ASN A 327 -4.02 15.63 0.85
CA ASN A 327 -4.58 15.90 2.18
C ASN A 327 -3.79 15.18 3.28
N MET A 328 -3.24 15.96 4.21
CA MET A 328 -2.56 15.49 5.43
C MET A 328 -2.92 16.37 6.64
N GLU A 329 -4.14 16.93 6.64
CA GLU A 329 -4.65 17.64 7.81
C GLU A 329 -4.60 16.74 9.04
N GLN A 330 -4.18 17.28 10.17
CA GLN A 330 -4.13 16.56 11.45
C GLN A 330 -3.33 15.24 11.44
N MET A 331 -2.50 14.97 10.43
CA MET A 331 -1.79 13.69 10.21
C MET A 331 -1.16 13.11 11.48
N PHE A 332 -0.49 13.95 12.28
CA PHE A 332 0.16 13.61 13.55
C PHE A 332 -0.37 14.44 14.71
N TRP A 333 -1.60 14.95 14.61
CA TRP A 333 -2.22 15.77 15.67
C TRP A 333 -2.29 14.98 16.98
N GLY A 334 -1.65 15.44 18.04
CA GLY A 334 -1.63 14.75 19.34
C GLY A 334 -0.81 13.45 19.37
N ALA A 335 -0.08 13.10 18.30
CA ALA A 335 0.84 11.96 18.28
C ALA A 335 2.12 12.29 19.09
N SER A 336 1.98 12.34 20.42
CA SER A 336 2.93 13.00 21.33
C SER A 336 4.36 12.41 21.32
N LYS A 337 4.52 11.11 21.04
CA LYS A 337 5.85 10.48 20.90
C LYS A 337 6.42 10.52 19.49
N PHE A 338 5.66 10.98 18.49
CA PHE A 338 6.11 10.92 17.11
C PHE A 338 7.34 11.79 16.87
N ASN A 339 8.43 11.16 16.45
CA ASN A 339 9.67 11.77 15.98
C ASN A 339 10.29 10.93 14.85
N GLY A 340 9.48 10.18 14.12
CA GLY A 340 9.92 9.34 13.02
C GLY A 340 10.37 10.15 11.81
N ASN A 341 11.43 9.72 11.14
CA ASN A 341 11.98 10.44 9.99
C ASN A 341 10.96 10.47 8.83
N ILE A 342 10.62 11.69 8.40
CA ILE A 342 9.75 12.01 7.27
C ILE A 342 10.41 13.03 6.30
N SER A 343 11.71 13.26 6.45
CA SER A 343 12.46 14.29 5.69
C SER A 343 12.42 14.12 4.17
N THR A 344 12.11 12.91 3.69
CA THR A 344 12.10 12.52 2.27
C THR A 344 10.73 12.68 1.60
N TRP A 345 9.68 13.03 2.34
CA TRP A 345 8.33 13.10 1.79
C TRP A 345 8.22 14.19 0.71
N ASN A 346 7.55 13.85 -0.40
CA ASN A 346 7.14 14.82 -1.39
C ASN A 346 5.78 15.42 -0.99
N VAL A 347 5.76 16.71 -0.64
CA VAL A 347 4.56 17.46 -0.24
C VAL A 347 4.10 18.48 -1.30
N SER A 348 4.55 18.38 -2.55
CA SER A 348 4.25 19.36 -3.61
C SER A 348 2.76 19.47 -3.95
N ASN A 349 2.02 18.38 -3.78
CA ASN A 349 0.58 18.32 -4.06
C ASN A 349 -0.30 18.62 -2.84
N VAL A 350 0.30 18.75 -1.65
CA VAL A 350 -0.41 19.00 -0.41
C VAL A 350 -1.06 20.38 -0.43
N LYS A 351 -2.35 20.45 -0.07
CA LYS A 351 -3.17 21.66 -0.12
C LYS A 351 -3.27 22.38 1.23
N THR A 352 -2.87 21.73 2.31
CA THR A 352 -3.16 22.16 3.68
C THR A 352 -2.20 21.47 4.66
N LEU A 353 -1.68 22.23 5.63
CA LEU A 353 -0.92 21.72 6.77
C LEU A 353 -1.66 22.00 8.09
N HIS A 354 -2.99 22.09 8.02
CA HIS A 354 -3.83 22.38 9.18
C HIS A 354 -3.58 21.35 10.29
N ASN A 355 -3.11 21.83 11.44
CA ASN A 355 -2.85 21.04 12.65
C ASN A 355 -1.97 19.78 12.47
N THR A 356 -1.19 19.68 11.38
CA THR A 356 -0.47 18.46 11.01
C THR A 356 0.42 17.90 12.13
N PHE A 357 1.16 18.76 12.85
CA PHE A 357 2.01 18.38 13.97
C PHE A 357 1.53 18.98 15.30
N ALA A 358 0.31 19.52 15.37
CA ALA A 358 -0.17 20.15 16.58
C ALA A 358 -0.22 19.13 17.72
N GLY A 359 0.41 19.42 18.87
CA GLY A 359 0.51 18.51 20.00
C GLY A 359 1.44 17.30 19.81
N ALA A 360 2.17 17.19 18.69
CA ALA A 360 3.25 16.21 18.52
C ALA A 360 4.49 16.65 19.31
N THR A 361 4.40 16.61 20.64
CA THR A 361 5.36 17.26 21.55
C THR A 361 6.80 16.79 21.40
N SER A 362 7.02 15.56 20.92
CA SER A 362 8.36 14.99 20.68
C SER A 362 8.93 15.28 19.29
N PHE A 363 8.15 15.81 18.36
CA PHE A 363 8.56 15.96 16.96
C PHE A 363 9.69 16.97 16.81
N ASN A 364 10.83 16.51 16.29
CA ASN A 364 12.01 17.33 15.99
C ASN A 364 12.82 16.68 14.86
N GLN A 365 12.19 16.50 13.69
CA GLN A 365 12.85 16.04 12.47
C GLN A 365 13.14 17.21 11.53
N ASP A 366 14.25 17.10 10.80
CA ASP A 366 14.61 18.07 9.77
C ASP A 366 13.66 17.95 8.57
N ILE A 367 12.72 18.88 8.49
CA ILE A 367 11.80 19.07 7.36
C ILE A 367 12.06 20.41 6.66
N SER A 368 13.23 21.01 6.86
CA SER A 368 13.63 22.23 6.14
C SER A 368 13.67 22.00 4.61
N ASN A 369 13.93 20.75 4.21
CA ASN A 369 13.94 20.28 2.82
C ASN A 369 12.56 19.84 2.29
N TRP A 370 11.48 19.92 3.07
CA TRP A 370 10.10 19.85 2.52
C TRP A 370 9.78 21.02 1.58
N ASN A 371 10.77 21.84 1.31
CA ASN A 371 10.83 22.78 0.21
C ASN A 371 10.78 22.06 -1.15
N PHE A 372 9.56 21.86 -1.67
CA PHE A 372 9.13 22.07 -3.07
C PHE A 372 10.20 21.92 -4.18
N THR A 373 11.04 20.90 -4.13
CA THR A 373 12.17 20.77 -5.07
C THR A 373 11.61 20.60 -6.48
N ASN A 374 11.92 21.61 -7.30
CA ASN A 374 11.63 21.81 -8.74
C ASN A 374 10.51 22.81 -9.04
N ASN A 375 10.67 24.08 -8.69
CA ASN A 375 9.86 25.18 -9.27
C ASN A 375 8.32 25.04 -9.11
N CYS A 376 7.86 24.18 -8.19
CA CYS A 376 6.44 23.97 -7.93
C CYS A 376 6.04 24.85 -6.75
N THR A 377 5.32 25.92 -7.03
CA THR A 377 4.62 26.73 -6.03
C THR A 377 3.93 25.83 -5.02
N SER A 378 4.11 26.09 -3.72
CA SER A 378 3.37 25.41 -2.66
C SER A 378 1.87 25.50 -2.94
N ASN A 379 1.15 24.38 -3.00
CA ASN A 379 -0.31 24.37 -3.09
C ASN A 379 -0.98 24.57 -1.72
N VAL A 380 -0.19 24.73 -0.65
CA VAL A 380 -0.67 24.90 0.71
C VAL A 380 -1.37 26.25 0.86
N LYS A 381 -2.67 26.21 1.13
CA LYS A 381 -3.51 27.39 1.38
C LYS A 381 -3.59 27.76 2.86
N THR A 382 -3.53 26.77 3.74
CA THR A 382 -3.61 26.97 5.20
C THR A 382 -2.49 26.22 5.92
N MET A 383 -1.88 26.91 6.88
CA MET A 383 -0.93 26.37 7.85
C MET A 383 -1.42 26.65 9.27
N GLN A 384 -2.74 26.68 9.45
CA GLN A 384 -3.32 26.94 10.77
C GLN A 384 -2.88 25.86 11.77
N GLY A 385 -2.29 26.26 12.87
CA GLY A 385 -1.91 25.39 13.97
C GLY A 385 -0.84 24.34 13.64
N THR A 386 -0.15 24.41 12.50
CA THR A 386 0.74 23.34 12.02
C THR A 386 1.69 22.79 13.08
N PHE A 387 2.31 23.66 13.90
CA PHE A 387 3.22 23.31 14.98
C PHE A 387 2.73 23.76 16.36
N SER A 388 1.44 24.05 16.52
CA SER A 388 0.87 24.43 17.82
C SER A 388 1.18 23.35 18.86
N ARG A 389 1.85 23.69 19.97
CA ARG A 389 2.26 22.72 21.02
C ARG A 389 3.19 21.58 20.54
N ALA A 390 3.96 21.79 19.47
CA ALA A 390 5.03 20.86 19.05
C ALA A 390 6.34 21.18 19.78
N ASN A 391 6.38 21.00 21.11
CA ASN A 391 7.34 21.64 22.03
C ASN A 391 8.83 21.48 21.66
N LYS A 392 9.23 20.37 21.06
CA LYS A 392 10.63 20.10 20.68
C LYS A 392 11.03 20.62 19.30
N PHE A 393 10.09 21.03 18.46
CA PHE A 393 10.38 21.40 17.08
C PHE A 393 11.17 22.71 17.00
N SER A 394 12.35 22.66 16.37
CA SER A 394 13.32 23.76 16.41
C SER A 394 14.07 24.03 15.10
N TYR A 395 13.69 23.37 13.99
CA TYR A 395 14.38 23.47 12.71
C TYR A 395 14.06 24.78 11.96
N ASN A 396 15.00 25.17 11.09
CA ASN A 396 14.88 26.38 10.29
C ASN A 396 13.97 26.14 9.07
N LEU A 397 12.85 26.85 9.00
CA LEU A 397 11.83 26.76 7.95
C LEU A 397 11.84 27.97 6.98
N THR A 398 12.85 28.84 7.05
CA THR A 398 12.93 30.06 6.20
C THR A 398 12.89 29.79 4.70
N ARG A 399 13.19 28.54 4.29
CA ARG A 399 13.17 28.09 2.89
C ARG A 399 11.81 27.62 2.39
N TRP A 400 10.81 27.46 3.27
CA TRP A 400 9.48 27.02 2.86
C TRP A 400 8.80 28.09 2.00
N ASN A 401 8.28 27.68 0.83
CA ASN A 401 7.42 28.53 0.02
C ASN A 401 6.02 28.62 0.65
N VAL A 402 5.63 29.83 1.04
CA VAL A 402 4.34 30.15 1.68
C VAL A 402 3.54 31.19 0.91
N GLU A 403 3.84 31.42 -0.37
CA GLU A 403 3.22 32.48 -1.18
C GLU A 403 1.69 32.34 -1.32
N LYS A 404 1.19 31.10 -1.34
CA LYS A 404 -0.25 30.80 -1.44
C LYS A 404 -0.95 30.65 -0.08
N VAL A 405 -0.22 30.76 1.03
CA VAL A 405 -0.79 30.60 2.37
C VAL A 405 -1.63 31.84 2.70
N THR A 406 -2.93 31.64 2.89
CA THR A 406 -3.87 32.69 3.28
C THR A 406 -4.22 32.66 4.76
N ILE A 407 -3.95 31.54 5.46
CA ILE A 407 -4.23 31.36 6.89
C ILE A 407 -3.00 30.77 7.58
N ALA A 408 -2.41 31.53 8.51
CA ALA A 408 -1.28 31.13 9.36
C ALA A 408 -1.59 31.24 10.87
N LYS A 409 -2.87 31.24 11.23
CA LYS A 409 -3.34 31.31 12.62
C LYS A 409 -2.75 30.18 13.46
N ASP A 410 -2.27 30.48 14.66
CA ASP A 410 -1.72 29.53 15.63
C ASP A 410 -0.52 28.70 15.10
N PHE A 411 0.12 29.09 13.99
CA PHE A 411 1.14 28.29 13.28
C PHE A 411 2.16 27.64 14.22
N ASN A 412 2.75 28.41 15.14
CA ASN A 412 3.71 27.97 16.15
C ASN A 412 3.27 28.36 17.56
N LYS A 413 1.94 28.31 17.82
CA LYS A 413 1.36 28.63 19.14
C LYS A 413 2.01 27.77 20.24
N GLU A 414 2.34 28.41 21.36
CA GLU A 414 2.96 27.80 22.55
C GLU A 414 4.39 27.23 22.33
N ILE A 415 5.03 27.51 21.18
CA ILE A 415 6.41 27.09 20.90
C ILE A 415 7.30 28.22 20.34
N GLN A 416 6.88 29.49 20.49
CA GLN A 416 7.58 30.64 19.89
C GLN A 416 9.00 30.84 20.43
N SER A 417 9.30 30.35 21.63
CA SER A 417 10.65 30.35 22.21
C SER A 417 11.57 29.31 21.55
N THR A 418 11.03 28.17 21.14
CA THR A 418 11.79 27.09 20.48
C THR A 418 11.91 27.34 18.97
N LEU A 419 10.81 27.75 18.34
CA LEU A 419 10.71 28.14 16.93
C LEU A 419 10.57 29.67 16.83
N GLY A 420 11.72 30.34 16.98
CA GLY A 420 11.85 31.78 16.93
C GLY A 420 11.60 32.38 15.54
N LYS A 421 11.37 33.70 15.50
CA LYS A 421 11.02 34.45 14.27
C LYS A 421 12.06 34.31 13.15
N ASP A 422 13.33 34.16 13.50
CA ASP A 422 14.46 33.96 12.58
C ASP A 422 14.43 32.62 11.83
N LYS A 423 13.63 31.66 12.33
CA LYS A 423 13.46 30.33 11.74
C LYS A 423 12.15 30.16 10.98
N LEU A 424 11.25 31.14 11.02
CA LEU A 424 9.93 31.04 10.41
C LEU A 424 9.98 31.27 8.88
N PRO A 425 9.06 30.66 8.11
CA PRO A 425 8.81 31.05 6.73
C PRO A 425 8.41 32.53 6.64
N LYS A 426 8.69 33.16 5.50
CA LYS A 426 8.28 34.55 5.23
C LYS A 426 6.82 34.60 4.77
N PHE A 427 5.89 34.52 5.71
CA PHE A 427 4.45 34.61 5.40
C PHE A 427 4.06 35.98 4.85
N THR A 428 3.12 36.00 3.89
CA THR A 428 2.47 37.21 3.37
C THR A 428 1.29 37.65 4.24
N VAL A 429 0.78 36.74 5.08
CA VAL A 429 -0.26 36.98 6.08
C VAL A 429 0.32 36.96 7.50
N PRO A 430 -0.25 37.70 8.47
CA PRO A 430 0.24 37.68 9.83
C PRO A 430 -0.03 36.33 10.51
N ILE A 431 0.91 35.89 11.35
CA ILE A 431 0.66 34.82 12.32
C ILE A 431 -0.09 35.45 13.51
N THR A 432 -1.32 34.99 13.74
CA THR A 432 -2.17 35.40 14.87
C THR A 432 -2.27 34.25 15.88
N TYR A 433 -2.57 34.56 17.14
CA TYR A 433 -2.75 33.57 18.19
C TYR A 433 -4.12 33.78 18.86
N SER A 434 -4.88 32.70 19.06
CA SER A 434 -6.17 32.74 19.78
C SER A 434 -6.18 32.01 21.09
#